data_AF-A0A7S0J8E6-F1
#
_entry.id   AF-A0A7S0J8E6-F1
#
_cell.length_a   1.000
_cell.length_b   1.000
_cell.length_c   1.000
_cell.angle_alpha   90.00
_cell.angle_beta   90.00
_cell.angle_gamma   90.00
#
_symmetry.space_group_name_H-M   'P 1'
#
loop_
_entity.id
_entity.type
_entity.pdbx_description
1 polymer ?
#
loop_
_entity_poly.entity_id
_entity_poly.type
_entity_poly.pdbx_seq_one_letter_code
_entity_poly.pdbx_strand_id
1 'polypeptide(L)'
;FILATALCTSSSSDALCSVRGSLLPFQRVTANGCSRRAALAQCAGLALASISATGASASGGATAGKTTSIPRAKLRYYGRINAAVAEFEALRPAVDTGSAVSKAAFFNDDAAYSEFKTAGYLLAVAFKIDGKIPPERIEQAKRHKVLMADLDKLHTASKDKTRAAYAAATSSLNEYLESVELPPCCRD
;
A
#
# COMPACT_ATOMS: atom_id res chain seq x y z
N PHE A 1 -7.21 61.38 9.83
CA PHE A 1 -5.94 60.72 10.21
C PHE A 1 -5.84 59.42 9.44
N ILE A 2 -4.99 59.44 8.42
CA ILE A 2 -4.65 58.32 7.52
C ILE A 2 -3.45 57.63 8.15
N LEU A 3 -3.43 56.29 8.23
CA LEU A 3 -2.16 55.58 8.04
C LEU A 3 -2.39 54.13 7.60
N ALA A 4 -1.96 53.86 6.38
CA ALA A 4 -1.68 52.55 5.82
C ALA A 4 -0.35 52.01 6.36
N THR A 5 -0.24 50.69 6.52
CA THR A 5 1.03 49.97 6.69
C THR A 5 0.91 48.69 5.84
N ALA A 6 1.41 48.69 4.61
CA ALA A 6 2.80 48.50 4.16
C ALA A 6 3.21 47.02 4.12
N LEU A 7 3.18 46.47 2.89
CA LEU A 7 3.96 45.30 2.49
C LEU A 7 5.46 45.62 2.59
N CYS A 8 6.27 44.69 3.09
CA CYS A 8 7.70 44.66 2.83
C CYS A 8 8.16 43.23 2.52
N THR A 9 8.46 43.03 1.23
CA THR A 9 9.33 42.03 0.65
C THR A 9 10.80 42.45 0.78
N SER A 10 11.71 41.55 1.19
CA SER A 10 13.14 41.50 0.81
C SER A 10 13.80 40.42 1.68
N SER A 11 14.36 39.33 1.17
CA SER A 11 15.53 39.20 0.28
C SER A 11 16.85 39.63 0.93
N SER A 12 17.78 38.66 0.93
CA SER A 12 19.25 38.80 0.89
C SER A 12 20.04 38.94 2.20
N SER A 13 20.70 37.82 2.53
CA SER A 13 22.15 37.62 2.61
C SER A 13 23.06 38.46 3.53
N ASP A 14 24.11 37.75 4.00
CA ASP A 14 25.36 38.19 4.63
C ASP A 14 25.30 38.33 6.18
N ALA A 15 26.19 37.78 7.01
CA ALA A 15 27.57 37.38 6.75
C ALA A 15 28.15 36.53 7.91
N LEU A 16 29.07 35.63 7.55
CA LEU A 16 30.38 35.37 8.19
C LEU A 16 30.45 34.71 9.59
N CYS A 17 30.78 33.41 9.59
CA CYS A 17 31.94 32.94 10.36
C CYS A 17 32.89 32.17 9.43
N SER A 18 33.92 32.88 8.99
CA SER A 18 35.06 32.36 8.23
C SER A 18 36.07 31.75 9.20
N VAL A 19 36.26 30.43 9.15
CA VAL A 19 37.53 29.80 9.52
C VAL A 19 37.99 28.95 8.33
N ARG A 20 39.10 29.39 7.74
CA ARG A 20 39.84 28.78 6.63
C ARG A 20 40.40 27.42 7.03
N GLY A 21 40.42 26.47 6.08
CA GLY A 21 41.15 25.22 6.25
C GLY A 21 41.09 24.27 5.05
N SER A 22 41.57 24.73 3.88
CA SER A 22 42.29 23.96 2.85
C SER A 22 41.77 22.60 2.32
N LEU A 23 41.44 22.62 1.01
CA LEU A 23 41.96 21.73 -0.07
C LEU A 23 41.53 20.25 -0.09
N LEU A 24 40.57 19.91 -0.97
CA LEU A 24 40.72 19.09 -2.21
C LEU A 24 39.38 18.46 -2.67
N PRO A 25 39.21 18.18 -3.98
CA PRO A 25 37.92 18.19 -4.66
C PRO A 25 37.09 16.92 -4.52
N PHE A 26 35.78 17.13 -4.41
CA PHE A 26 34.72 16.13 -4.53
C PHE A 26 34.62 15.66 -5.99
N GLN A 27 35.27 14.53 -6.32
CA GLN A 27 35.10 13.87 -7.62
C GLN A 27 34.04 12.78 -7.53
N ARG A 28 33.00 12.97 -8.33
CA ARG A 28 31.91 12.03 -8.63
C ARG A 28 32.48 10.91 -9.50
N VAL A 29 32.49 9.67 -9.00
CA VAL A 29 32.82 8.49 -9.81
C VAL A 29 31.54 7.68 -10.05
N THR A 30 31.07 7.69 -11.29
CA THR A 30 30.13 6.69 -11.82
C THR A 30 30.91 5.41 -12.08
N ALA A 31 30.69 4.37 -11.29
CA ALA A 31 31.27 3.05 -11.53
C ALA A 31 30.29 2.18 -12.32
N ASN A 32 30.46 2.18 -13.65
CA ASN A 32 30.05 1.09 -14.50
C ASN A 32 30.86 -0.17 -14.14
N GLY A 33 30.13 -1.29 -14.04
CA GLY A 33 30.55 -2.69 -14.08
C GLY A 33 31.98 -3.05 -13.68
N CYS A 34 32.14 -3.79 -12.57
CA CYS A 34 33.30 -4.65 -12.39
C CYS A 34 32.98 -5.93 -11.57
N SER A 35 33.15 -7.06 -12.27
CA SER A 35 33.54 -8.41 -11.87
C SER A 35 33.56 -8.83 -10.40
N ARG A 36 32.83 -9.94 -10.13
CA ARG A 36 32.72 -10.72 -8.88
C ARG A 36 34.01 -11.41 -8.39
N ARG A 37 35.19 -11.00 -8.84
CA ARG A 37 36.46 -11.76 -8.64
C ARG A 37 37.50 -11.10 -7.73
N ALA A 38 37.16 -9.99 -7.07
CA ALA A 38 38.12 -9.25 -6.23
C ALA A 38 37.70 -9.11 -4.75
N ALA A 39 36.94 -10.07 -4.21
CA ALA A 39 36.54 -10.08 -2.79
C ALA A 39 37.19 -11.22 -1.99
N LEU A 40 38.42 -11.61 -2.37
CA LEU A 40 39.18 -12.69 -1.72
C LEU A 40 40.56 -12.17 -1.28
N ALA A 41 40.57 -11.04 -0.58
CA ALA A 41 41.74 -10.57 0.12
C ALA A 41 41.31 -9.46 1.06
N GLN A 42 41.00 -9.78 2.32
CA GLN A 42 41.56 -9.07 3.47
C GLN A 42 40.94 -9.56 4.79
N CYS A 43 41.86 -9.78 5.74
CA CYS A 43 41.67 -9.78 7.18
C CYS A 43 41.10 -11.06 7.80
N ALA A 44 41.97 -12.06 7.88
CA ALA A 44 42.10 -12.90 9.07
C ALA A 44 42.37 -12.01 10.30
N GLY A 45 41.50 -12.09 11.31
CA GLY A 45 41.65 -11.40 12.60
C GLY A 45 40.77 -12.09 13.63
N LEU A 46 41.39 -12.57 14.70
CA LEU A 46 40.81 -13.42 15.73
C LEU A 46 39.51 -12.87 16.34
N ALA A 47 38.44 -13.67 16.31
CA ALA A 47 37.39 -13.64 17.31
C ALA A 47 36.83 -15.06 17.48
N LEU A 48 37.50 -15.85 18.33
CA LEU A 48 36.97 -17.11 18.85
C LEU A 48 35.88 -16.78 19.90
N ALA A 49 34.74 -16.29 19.43
CA ALA A 49 33.54 -16.12 20.23
C ALA A 49 32.64 -17.34 19.99
N SER A 50 32.47 -18.10 21.06
CA SER A 50 31.57 -19.24 21.24
C SER A 50 30.21 -19.06 20.57
N ILE A 51 30.03 -19.66 19.40
CA ILE A 51 28.72 -19.89 18.79
C ILE A 51 28.17 -21.17 19.40
N SER A 52 27.41 -21.03 20.49
CA SER A 52 26.51 -22.09 20.91
C SER A 52 25.50 -22.32 19.79
N ALA A 53 25.69 -23.39 19.01
CA ALA A 53 24.69 -23.91 18.11
C ALA A 53 23.52 -24.43 18.95
N THR A 54 22.63 -23.54 19.36
CA THR A 54 21.36 -23.95 19.96
C THR A 54 20.62 -24.74 18.91
N GLY A 55 20.39 -26.01 19.23
CA GLY A 55 19.88 -27.02 18.32
C GLY A 55 18.64 -26.56 17.58
N ALA A 56 18.60 -26.97 16.31
CA ALA A 56 17.42 -26.98 15.49
C ALA A 56 16.29 -27.74 16.22
N SER A 57 15.37 -27.00 16.82
CA SER A 57 14.03 -27.49 17.13
C SER A 57 13.12 -27.11 15.97
N ALA A 58 13.32 -27.75 14.82
CA ALA A 58 12.29 -27.79 13.80
C ALA A 58 11.29 -28.86 14.25
N SER A 59 10.38 -28.45 15.15
CA SER A 59 9.26 -29.25 15.61
C SER A 59 8.53 -29.81 14.39
N GLY A 60 8.67 -31.11 14.19
CA GLY A 60 7.86 -31.89 13.27
C GLY A 60 6.42 -31.86 13.78
N GLY A 61 5.69 -30.81 13.43
CA GLY A 61 4.24 -30.73 13.57
C GLY A 61 3.59 -31.33 12.35
N ALA A 62 3.21 -32.60 12.44
CA ALA A 62 2.22 -33.19 11.56
C ALA A 62 0.88 -32.40 11.62
N THR A 63 0.03 -32.64 10.62
CA THR A 63 -1.39 -32.25 10.49
C THR A 63 -1.75 -30.77 10.25
N ALA A 64 -2.05 -30.47 8.97
CA ALA A 64 -3.21 -29.64 8.62
C ALA A 64 -3.82 -30.12 7.30
N GLY A 65 -4.44 -31.30 7.33
CA GLY A 65 -5.44 -31.65 6.33
C GLY A 65 -6.61 -30.66 6.40
N LYS A 66 -6.82 -29.86 5.35
CA LYS A 66 -8.08 -29.16 4.98
C LYS A 66 -8.92 -28.52 6.11
N THR A 67 -8.33 -28.05 7.21
CA THR A 67 -9.09 -27.56 8.40
C THR A 67 -8.46 -26.29 8.97
N THR A 68 -9.13 -25.14 8.74
CA THR A 68 -8.95 -23.83 9.42
C THR A 68 -7.71 -22.96 9.14
N SER A 69 -6.88 -23.22 8.13
CA SER A 69 -5.81 -22.27 7.78
C SER A 69 -6.37 -21.05 7.04
N ILE A 70 -6.30 -19.86 7.63
CA ILE A 70 -6.59 -18.60 6.92
C ILE A 70 -5.70 -18.52 5.67
N PRO A 71 -6.25 -18.23 4.48
CA PRO A 71 -5.45 -18.12 3.27
C PRO A 71 -4.32 -17.11 3.47
N ARG A 72 -3.07 -17.45 3.12
CA ARG A 72 -1.92 -16.53 3.24
C ARG A 72 -2.16 -15.19 2.51
N ALA A 73 -2.90 -15.23 1.41
CA ALA A 73 -3.33 -14.05 0.68
C ALA A 73 -4.25 -13.15 1.53
N LYS A 74 -5.11 -13.72 2.40
CA LYS A 74 -5.94 -12.96 3.33
C LYS A 74 -5.10 -12.13 4.30
N LEU A 75 -4.06 -12.72 4.89
CA LEU A 75 -3.13 -12.00 5.78
C LEU A 75 -2.33 -10.90 5.05
N ARG A 76 -2.03 -11.10 3.76
CA ARG A 76 -1.19 -10.17 2.98
C ARG A 76 -1.96 -9.00 2.36
N TYR A 77 -3.17 -9.25 1.87
CA TYR A 77 -3.92 -8.27 1.08
C TYR A 77 -5.01 -7.55 1.89
N TYR A 78 -5.45 -8.10 3.02
CA TYR A 78 -6.49 -7.46 3.83
C TYR A 78 -6.05 -6.11 4.41
N GLY A 79 -4.80 -6.00 4.88
CA GLY A 79 -4.25 -4.72 5.35
C GLY A 79 -4.18 -3.66 4.24
N ARG A 80 -3.80 -4.06 3.03
CA ARG A 80 -3.75 -3.19 1.85
C ARG A 80 -5.15 -2.69 1.45
N ILE A 81 -6.14 -3.58 1.49
CA ILE A 81 -7.53 -3.21 1.21
C ILE A 81 -8.09 -2.26 2.27
N ASN A 82 -7.81 -2.47 3.56
CA ASN A 82 -8.26 -1.54 4.58
C ASN A 82 -7.63 -0.14 4.43
N ALA A 83 -6.37 -0.05 4.01
CA ALA A 83 -5.77 1.24 3.66
C ALA A 83 -6.50 1.91 2.49
N ALA A 84 -6.84 1.14 1.44
CA ALA A 84 -7.62 1.64 0.32
C ALA A 84 -9.06 2.05 0.70
N VAL A 85 -9.69 1.36 1.66
CA VAL A 85 -11.01 1.72 2.21
C VAL A 85 -10.96 3.07 2.92
N ALA A 86 -9.90 3.34 3.71
CA ALA A 86 -9.74 4.64 4.36
C ALA A 86 -9.66 5.79 3.33
N GLU A 87 -8.93 5.59 2.23
CA GLU A 87 -8.86 6.56 1.13
C GLU A 87 -10.21 6.71 0.38
N PHE A 88 -11.00 5.64 0.29
CA PHE A 88 -12.36 5.71 -0.26
C PHE A 88 -13.30 6.51 0.65
N GLU A 89 -13.19 6.35 1.97
CA GLU A 89 -13.95 7.14 2.93
C GLU A 89 -13.55 8.62 2.90
N ALA A 90 -12.28 8.92 2.60
CA ALA A 90 -11.79 10.30 2.41
C ALA A 90 -12.45 11.03 1.21
N LEU A 91 -13.11 10.31 0.30
CA LEU A 91 -13.91 10.92 -0.78
C LEU A 91 -15.23 11.52 -0.30
N ARG A 92 -15.77 11.05 0.83
CA ARG A 92 -17.08 11.45 1.36
C ARG A 92 -17.30 12.98 1.43
N PRO A 93 -16.39 13.81 1.96
CA PRO A 93 -16.58 15.27 1.96
C PRO A 93 -16.70 15.88 0.55
N ALA A 94 -15.99 15.34 -0.43
CA ALA A 94 -16.10 15.80 -1.82
C ALA A 94 -17.47 15.42 -2.43
N VAL A 95 -18.02 14.28 -2.02
CA VAL A 95 -19.36 13.83 -2.42
C VAL A 95 -20.44 14.70 -1.78
N ASP A 96 -20.32 15.00 -0.49
CA ASP A 96 -21.30 15.80 0.26
C ASP A 96 -21.37 17.25 -0.23
N THR A 97 -20.24 17.80 -0.72
CA THR A 97 -20.18 19.12 -1.37
C THR A 97 -20.69 19.13 -2.81
N GLY A 98 -21.10 17.99 -3.36
CA GLY A 98 -21.59 17.88 -4.74
C GLY A 98 -20.50 18.01 -5.81
N SER A 99 -19.23 17.83 -5.42
CA SER A 99 -18.12 17.88 -6.36
C SER A 99 -18.00 16.57 -7.15
N ALA A 100 -17.49 16.65 -8.38
CA ALA A 100 -17.15 15.45 -9.13
C ALA A 100 -15.89 14.82 -8.52
N VAL A 101 -15.97 13.54 -8.15
CA VAL A 101 -14.85 12.80 -7.53
C VAL A 101 -13.93 12.15 -8.56
N SER A 102 -14.23 12.27 -9.85
CA SER A 102 -13.45 11.65 -10.94
C SER A 102 -11.98 12.06 -11.00
N LYS A 103 -11.64 13.25 -10.47
CA LYS A 103 -10.26 13.75 -10.39
C LYS A 103 -9.62 13.56 -9.01
N ALA A 104 -10.28 12.85 -8.11
CA ALA A 104 -9.74 12.61 -6.78
C ALA A 104 -8.48 11.72 -6.87
N ALA A 105 -7.53 11.96 -5.96
CA ALA A 105 -6.28 11.20 -5.89
C ALA A 105 -6.51 9.67 -5.81
N PHE A 106 -7.66 9.26 -5.25
CA PHE A 106 -8.12 7.88 -5.19
C PHE A 106 -8.06 7.13 -6.52
N PHE A 107 -8.38 7.79 -7.64
CA PHE A 107 -8.49 7.15 -8.97
C PHE A 107 -7.19 7.18 -9.79
N ASN A 108 -6.08 7.70 -9.26
CA ASN A 108 -4.79 7.68 -9.97
C ASN A 108 -4.24 6.23 -10.09
N ASP A 109 -3.37 5.98 -11.08
CA ASP A 109 -2.90 4.62 -11.41
C ASP A 109 -2.13 3.90 -10.27
N ASP A 110 -1.42 4.66 -9.42
CA ASP A 110 -0.70 4.13 -8.25
C ASP A 110 -1.47 4.28 -6.92
N ALA A 111 -2.78 4.55 -6.98
CA ALA A 111 -3.58 4.89 -5.81
C ALA A 111 -4.46 3.74 -5.29
N ALA A 112 -5.25 4.02 -4.26
CA ALA A 112 -6.16 3.09 -3.60
C ALA A 112 -7.09 2.33 -4.57
N TYR A 113 -7.48 2.92 -5.69
CA TYR A 113 -8.28 2.25 -6.70
C TYR A 113 -7.54 1.08 -7.40
N SER A 114 -6.22 1.17 -7.62
CA SER A 114 -5.43 0.05 -8.17
C SER A 114 -5.19 -1.05 -7.14
N GLU A 115 -5.14 -0.70 -5.85
CA GLU A 115 -5.16 -1.65 -4.74
C GLU A 115 -6.48 -2.44 -4.69
N PHE A 116 -7.62 -1.77 -4.86
CA PHE A 116 -8.91 -2.46 -4.99
C PHE A 116 -8.93 -3.44 -6.17
N LYS A 117 -8.37 -3.07 -7.32
CA LYS A 117 -8.27 -3.96 -8.49
C LYS A 117 -7.40 -5.18 -8.22
N THR A 118 -6.19 -4.96 -7.71
CA THR A 118 -5.17 -6.01 -7.60
C THR A 118 -5.29 -6.80 -6.30
N ALA A 119 -5.14 -6.13 -5.15
CA ALA A 119 -5.22 -6.76 -3.83
C ALA A 119 -6.63 -7.28 -3.56
N GLY A 120 -7.68 -6.58 -4.01
CA GLY A 120 -9.06 -7.00 -3.84
C GLY A 120 -9.36 -8.28 -4.61
N TYR A 121 -8.94 -8.35 -5.88
CA TYR A 121 -9.13 -9.57 -6.66
C TYR A 121 -8.32 -10.76 -6.11
N LEU A 122 -7.06 -10.53 -5.70
CA LEU A 122 -6.23 -11.58 -5.11
C LEU A 122 -6.79 -12.08 -3.78
N LEU A 123 -7.39 -11.21 -2.98
CA LEU A 123 -8.11 -11.57 -1.77
C LEU A 123 -9.36 -12.39 -2.08
N ALA A 124 -10.15 -11.98 -3.06
CA ALA A 124 -11.35 -12.70 -3.47
C ALA A 124 -11.04 -14.11 -4.02
N VAL A 125 -9.98 -14.24 -4.82
CA VAL A 125 -9.51 -15.53 -5.37
C VAL A 125 -8.90 -16.42 -4.29
N ALA A 126 -8.43 -15.86 -3.18
CA ALA A 126 -7.85 -16.63 -2.08
C ALA A 126 -8.83 -17.62 -1.43
N PHE A 127 -10.14 -17.40 -1.60
CA PHE A 127 -11.20 -18.29 -1.10
C PHE A 127 -11.44 -19.52 -1.98
N LYS A 128 -10.62 -19.75 -3.02
CA LYS A 128 -10.63 -20.99 -3.79
C LYS A 128 -10.37 -22.19 -2.87
N ILE A 129 -11.36 -23.07 -2.77
CA ILE A 129 -11.21 -24.38 -2.12
C ILE A 129 -10.35 -25.30 -2.99
N ASP A 130 -10.51 -25.26 -4.31
CA ASP A 130 -9.73 -26.05 -5.26
C ASP A 130 -9.23 -25.16 -6.41
N GLY A 131 -7.95 -25.29 -6.77
CA GLY A 131 -7.31 -24.46 -7.81
C GLY A 131 -7.89 -24.61 -9.22
N LYS A 132 -8.67 -25.67 -9.44
CA LYS A 132 -9.38 -25.98 -10.71
C LYS A 132 -10.69 -25.21 -10.87
N ILE A 133 -11.22 -24.61 -9.79
CA ILE A 133 -12.45 -23.82 -9.86
C ILE A 133 -12.11 -22.47 -10.51
N PRO A 134 -12.79 -22.08 -11.60
CA PRO A 134 -12.60 -20.77 -12.22
C PRO A 134 -13.08 -19.66 -11.27
N PRO A 135 -12.47 -18.47 -11.32
CA PRO A 135 -12.78 -17.37 -10.40
C PRO A 135 -14.24 -16.92 -10.44
N GLU A 136 -14.92 -17.03 -11.58
CA GLU A 136 -16.35 -16.69 -11.74
C GLU A 136 -17.30 -17.56 -10.90
N ARG A 137 -16.85 -18.70 -10.38
CA ARG A 137 -17.66 -19.57 -9.50
C ARG A 137 -17.47 -19.26 -8.01
N ILE A 138 -16.63 -18.29 -7.66
CA ILE A 138 -16.34 -17.90 -6.29
C ILE A 138 -17.21 -16.69 -5.96
N GLU A 139 -18.03 -16.79 -4.91
CA GLU A 139 -18.94 -15.71 -4.51
C GLU A 139 -18.21 -14.41 -4.16
N GLN A 140 -17.05 -14.49 -3.50
CA GLN A 140 -16.23 -13.33 -3.19
C GLN A 140 -15.71 -12.62 -4.46
N ALA A 141 -15.36 -13.37 -5.50
CA ALA A 141 -14.90 -12.79 -6.77
C ALA A 141 -16.05 -12.14 -7.55
N LYS A 142 -17.27 -12.69 -7.45
CA LYS A 142 -18.48 -12.04 -8.00
C LYS A 142 -18.77 -10.72 -7.29
N ARG A 143 -18.72 -10.70 -5.95
CA ARG A 143 -18.91 -9.48 -5.15
C ARG A 143 -17.86 -8.43 -5.45
N HIS A 144 -16.59 -8.83 -5.59
CA HIS A 144 -15.50 -7.94 -6.02
C HIS A 144 -15.76 -7.32 -7.40
N LYS A 145 -16.26 -8.11 -8.36
CA LYS A 145 -16.64 -7.61 -9.69
C LYS A 145 -17.75 -6.56 -9.63
N VAL A 146 -18.75 -6.74 -8.77
CA VAL A 146 -19.82 -5.76 -8.53
C VAL A 146 -19.24 -4.47 -7.92
N LEU A 147 -18.41 -4.59 -6.89
CA LEU A 147 -17.70 -3.46 -6.27
C LEU A 147 -16.92 -2.66 -7.33
N MET A 148 -16.13 -3.34 -8.16
CA MET A 148 -15.35 -2.66 -9.20
C MET A 148 -16.24 -1.95 -10.21
N ALA A 149 -17.35 -2.55 -10.62
CA ALA A 149 -18.31 -1.92 -11.53
C ALA A 149 -18.94 -0.66 -10.92
N ASP A 150 -19.23 -0.64 -9.62
CA ASP A 150 -19.77 0.53 -8.95
C ASP A 150 -18.71 1.62 -8.72
N LEU A 151 -17.47 1.26 -8.43
CA LEU A 151 -16.34 2.20 -8.40
C LEU A 151 -16.08 2.83 -9.77
N ASP A 152 -16.26 2.09 -10.87
CA ASP A 152 -16.14 2.60 -12.23
C ASP A 152 -17.27 3.59 -12.57
N LYS A 153 -18.50 3.28 -12.12
CA LYS A 153 -19.63 4.21 -12.22
C LYS A 153 -19.37 5.48 -11.40
N LEU A 154 -18.77 5.36 -10.22
CA LEU A 154 -18.39 6.51 -9.40
C LEU A 154 -17.29 7.35 -10.07
N HIS A 155 -16.28 6.71 -10.66
CA HIS A 155 -15.21 7.38 -11.39
C HIS A 155 -15.74 8.20 -12.57
N THR A 156 -16.78 7.70 -13.25
CA THR A 156 -17.39 8.35 -14.42
C THR A 156 -18.65 9.15 -14.09
N ALA A 157 -19.02 9.25 -12.81
CA ALA A 157 -20.23 9.95 -12.39
C ALA A 157 -20.12 11.45 -12.62
N SER A 158 -21.22 12.04 -13.12
CA SER A 158 -21.41 13.50 -13.09
C SER A 158 -21.73 13.98 -11.68
N LYS A 159 -21.52 15.27 -11.41
CA LYS A 159 -21.76 15.92 -10.10
C LYS A 159 -23.11 15.54 -9.47
N ASP A 160 -24.17 15.51 -10.27
CA ASP A 160 -25.54 15.22 -9.81
C ASP A 160 -25.76 13.75 -9.41
N LYS A 161 -24.97 12.83 -9.98
CA LYS A 161 -25.06 11.38 -9.75
C LYS A 161 -23.97 10.87 -8.82
N THR A 162 -22.95 11.66 -8.52
CA THR A 162 -21.83 11.30 -7.65
C THR A 162 -22.32 10.73 -6.31
N ARG A 163 -23.31 11.37 -5.69
CA ARG A 163 -23.83 10.93 -4.37
C ARG A 163 -24.51 9.58 -4.43
N ALA A 164 -25.33 9.33 -5.45
CA ALA A 164 -25.99 8.04 -5.65
C ALA A 164 -24.97 6.94 -6.01
N ALA A 165 -24.00 7.26 -6.87
CA ALA A 165 -22.92 6.33 -7.24
C ALA A 165 -22.04 5.98 -6.03
N TYR A 166 -21.75 6.96 -5.16
CA TYR A 166 -20.98 6.74 -3.94
C TYR A 166 -21.73 5.81 -2.98
N ALA A 167 -23.03 6.05 -2.76
CA ALA A 167 -23.86 5.18 -1.93
C ALA A 167 -23.93 3.74 -2.46
N ALA A 168 -24.04 3.56 -3.77
CA ALA A 168 -24.01 2.23 -4.41
C ALA A 168 -22.65 1.54 -4.18
N ALA A 169 -21.54 2.26 -4.41
CA ALA A 169 -20.19 1.75 -4.17
C ALA A 169 -19.95 1.40 -2.69
N THR A 170 -20.47 2.18 -1.75
CA THR A 170 -20.41 1.85 -0.30
C THR A 170 -21.17 0.57 0.01
N SER A 171 -22.36 0.37 -0.58
CA SER A 171 -23.15 -0.86 -0.37
C SER A 171 -22.40 -2.10 -0.86
N SER A 172 -21.88 -2.06 -2.09
CA SER A 172 -21.13 -3.19 -2.66
C SER A 172 -19.78 -3.40 -1.97
N LEU A 173 -19.16 -2.33 -1.46
CA LEU A 173 -17.95 -2.44 -0.63
C LEU A 173 -18.24 -3.17 0.69
N ASN A 174 -19.31 -2.83 1.39
CA ASN A 174 -19.69 -3.49 2.64
C ASN A 174 -20.03 -4.97 2.40
N GLU A 175 -20.81 -5.28 1.37
CA GLU A 175 -21.12 -6.67 1.01
C GLU A 175 -19.86 -7.50 0.66
N TYR A 176 -18.88 -6.87 0.00
CA TYR A 176 -17.60 -7.48 -0.27
C TYR A 176 -16.80 -7.69 1.02
N LEU A 177 -16.67 -6.66 1.87
CA LEU A 177 -15.91 -6.72 3.12
C LEU A 177 -16.46 -7.75 4.09
N GLU A 178 -17.78 -7.83 4.27
CA GLU A 178 -18.44 -8.86 5.08
C GLU A 178 -18.11 -10.29 4.59
N SER A 179 -17.96 -10.47 3.27
CA SER A 179 -17.59 -11.78 2.71
C SER A 179 -16.12 -12.16 2.90
N VAL A 180 -15.26 -11.18 3.18
CA VAL A 180 -13.80 -11.36 3.30
C VAL A 180 -13.26 -11.04 4.69
N GLU A 181 -14.09 -10.69 5.68
CA GLU A 181 -13.65 -10.30 7.01
C GLU A 181 -12.92 -11.43 7.75
N LEU A 182 -11.81 -11.11 8.43
CA LEU A 182 -11.08 -12.08 9.28
C LEU A 182 -11.75 -12.16 10.66
N PRO A 183 -11.92 -13.37 11.23
CA PRO A 183 -12.22 -13.52 12.65
C PRO A 183 -11.19 -12.77 13.51
N PRO A 184 -11.59 -12.19 14.66
CA PRO A 184 -10.74 -11.32 15.48
C PRO A 184 -9.54 -12.01 16.15
N CYS A 185 -9.31 -13.29 15.92
CA CYS A 185 -8.26 -14.09 16.58
C CYS A 185 -6.94 -14.20 15.81
N CYS A 186 -6.75 -13.48 14.69
CA CYS A 186 -5.55 -13.62 13.85
C CYS A 186 -4.94 -12.28 13.40
N ARG A 187 -5.23 -11.20 14.13
CA ARG A 187 -4.58 -9.89 13.98
C ARG A 187 -3.47 -9.78 15.03
N ASP A 188 -2.37 -10.52 14.84
CA ASP A 188 -1.13 -10.38 15.63
C ASP A 188 0.06 -10.19 14.68
#